data_AF-A0A9D1JUQ2-F1
#
_entry.id   AF-A0A9D1JUQ2-F1
#
_cell.length_a   1.000
_cell.length_b   1.000
_cell.length_c   1.000
_cell.angle_alpha   90.00
_cell.angle_beta   90.00
_cell.angle_gamma   90.00
#
_symmetry.space_group_name_H-M   'P 1'
#
loop_
_entity.id
_entity.type
_entity.pdbx_description
1 polymer ?
#
loop_
_entity_poly.entity_id
_entity_poly.type
_entity_poly.pdbx_seq_one_letter_code
_entity_poly.pdbx_strand_id
1 'polypeptide(L)'
;MKRRGIVLALAAALTLTVSAAAYQVPNLETRITEPYYGLNTDPQDQAEFLHALGLFRGTEEGYALDRSMTRSEAAVMLVRLLGQEDAALTQSPSHPFTDVPQWASPYVGWLWTNGLTKGASATTFGSSNSVTAKQYLMFLSRALYGPDVADDYWEAGWGFDLTALQQSLDQAGFLRRDAVSLSVLALSGYTDTGDTLAARLLKEGAISEDDFCAAAPKVYVSDWGTTEDGRLLRDTAGVTLYSTEQGMRYIYRSGDSSNSYVLATRQQDGQAELCAVDYFTLELAAPPASLPLTEGQQIEYYAGTGGDYLVMKAGGTEPTALLYYNGSAVQQLLELTPFCTGMSVPYCSWRTWDGGLLLTLEDYETTARHSWLLDGPTVQALPALDGQDVVDVLGDSVIVRCITDETAVLQQLAIPSMEVLARFELPCTEAPPFPGESGKTQLLRWMIADKTDGYYWGDAGLYRLENGVLRCLQERCVRDLLVLDEGGMYVLTYTPDYPTNLGPFAAQSSHPGNEILYRSPSGTWETVLSADTGHGIGITSLLEPDESGNVGFRCAKPNRYTDDFFDYRLVRSGVAPSIRVESVFLVYPETVVPIEQVPNYQEILGQKEQQRLNDLGLGIVETP
;
A
#
# COMPACT_ATOMS: atom_id res chain seq x y z
N MET A 1 59.96 62.42 3.66
CA MET A 1 61.32 62.12 3.17
C MET A 1 61.73 60.74 3.66
N LYS A 2 62.00 59.81 2.71
CA LYS A 2 62.82 58.58 2.82
C LYS A 2 62.34 57.48 3.79
N ARG A 3 62.35 56.18 3.49
CA ARG A 3 62.65 55.32 2.31
C ARG A 3 62.35 53.86 2.74
N ARG A 4 61.73 53.06 1.83
CA ARG A 4 61.98 51.63 1.48
C ARG A 4 62.00 50.57 2.62
N GLY A 5 61.36 49.41 2.56
CA GLY A 5 60.58 48.73 1.52
C GLY A 5 60.31 47.26 1.89
N ILE A 6 59.27 46.68 1.26
CA ILE A 6 59.09 45.27 0.86
C ILE A 6 59.10 44.19 1.96
N VAL A 7 57.91 43.64 2.26
CA VAL A 7 57.60 42.21 2.05
C VAL A 7 56.14 42.11 1.57
N LEU A 8 55.95 41.60 0.35
CA LEU A 8 54.69 41.13 -0.20
C LEU A 8 54.28 39.84 0.52
N ALA A 9 53.03 39.73 0.96
CA ALA A 9 52.31 38.46 1.00
C ALA A 9 50.89 38.73 0.51
N LEU A 10 50.60 38.27 -0.70
CA LEU A 10 49.28 38.28 -1.32
C LEU A 10 48.31 37.44 -0.45
N ALA A 11 47.29 38.07 0.11
CA ALA A 11 46.06 37.39 0.49
C ALA A 11 45.08 37.48 -0.69
N ALA A 12 45.27 36.63 -1.69
CA ALA A 12 44.24 36.35 -2.68
C ALA A 12 43.38 35.21 -2.12
N ALA A 13 42.30 35.56 -1.43
CA ALA A 13 41.23 34.64 -1.11
C ALA A 13 40.54 34.26 -2.43
N LEU A 14 40.91 33.11 -2.99
CA LEU A 14 40.17 32.48 -4.07
C LEU A 14 38.88 31.91 -3.45
N THR A 15 37.78 32.65 -3.54
CA THR A 15 36.44 32.07 -3.39
C THR A 15 36.20 31.19 -4.62
N LEU A 16 36.55 29.91 -4.53
CA LEU A 16 36.03 28.90 -5.45
C LEU A 16 34.58 28.65 -5.07
N THR A 17 33.67 29.46 -5.61
CA THR A 17 32.29 29.05 -5.81
C THR A 17 32.32 27.91 -6.82
N VAL A 18 32.34 26.67 -6.33
CA VAL A 18 31.91 25.54 -7.16
C VAL A 18 30.42 25.76 -7.34
N SER A 19 30.01 26.16 -8.54
CA SER A 19 28.61 26.09 -8.92
C SER A 19 28.18 24.65 -8.73
N ALA A 20 27.23 24.41 -7.83
CA ALA A 20 26.48 23.17 -7.79
C ALA A 20 25.75 23.04 -9.14
N ALA A 21 26.44 22.49 -10.15
CA ALA A 21 25.75 21.78 -11.20
C ALA A 21 24.99 20.68 -10.47
N ALA A 22 23.66 20.72 -10.53
CA ALA A 22 22.80 19.69 -9.98
C ALA A 22 23.33 18.34 -10.49
N TYR A 23 24.01 17.61 -9.62
CA TYR A 23 24.37 16.24 -9.88
C TYR A 23 23.04 15.49 -9.92
N GLN A 24 22.62 15.06 -11.11
CA GLN A 24 21.52 14.11 -11.21
C GLN A 24 22.00 12.85 -10.49
N VAL A 25 21.51 12.66 -9.26
CA VAL A 25 21.69 11.42 -8.52
C VAL A 25 21.10 10.32 -9.40
N PRO A 26 21.87 9.28 -9.77
CA PRO A 26 21.29 8.12 -10.42
C PRO A 26 20.15 7.61 -9.54
N ASN A 27 18.97 7.37 -10.12
CA ASN A 27 17.88 6.70 -9.41
C ASN A 27 18.43 5.34 -8.94
N LEU A 28 18.85 5.23 -7.69
CA LEU A 28 19.32 3.98 -7.11
C LEU A 28 18.07 3.17 -6.80
N GLU A 29 17.77 2.19 -7.66
CA GLU A 29 16.61 1.31 -7.44
C GLU A 29 16.64 0.76 -6.01
N THR A 30 15.58 1.07 -5.27
CA THR A 30 15.36 0.63 -3.90
C THR A 30 15.15 -0.89 -3.93
N ARG A 31 15.95 -1.63 -3.17
CA ARG A 31 15.83 -3.11 -3.07
C ARG A 31 14.91 -3.55 -1.93
N ILE A 32 14.56 -2.61 -1.06
CA ILE A 32 13.54 -2.76 -0.03
C ILE A 32 12.31 -1.99 -0.54
N THR A 33 11.45 -2.67 -1.28
CA THR A 33 10.33 -2.08 -2.02
C THR A 33 8.99 -2.21 -1.32
N GLU A 34 8.87 -3.08 -0.32
CA GLU A 34 7.67 -3.17 0.50
C GLU A 34 7.63 -1.96 1.43
N PRO A 35 6.59 -1.10 1.36
CA PRO A 35 6.46 0.05 2.25
C PRO A 35 6.20 -0.46 3.67
N TYR A 36 7.27 -0.70 4.41
CA TYR A 36 7.19 -0.89 5.86
C TYR A 36 6.71 0.43 6.46
N TYR A 37 5.43 0.52 6.85
CA TYR A 37 4.83 1.69 7.49
C TYR A 37 4.99 3.02 6.72
N GLY A 38 4.95 2.99 5.38
CA GLY A 38 5.01 4.19 4.54
C GLY A 38 6.36 4.94 4.55
N LEU A 39 7.44 4.29 5.02
CA LEU A 39 8.79 4.84 4.98
C LEU A 39 9.17 5.32 3.57
N ASN A 40 9.82 6.49 3.48
CA ASN A 40 10.53 6.89 2.28
C ASN A 40 11.66 5.89 2.04
N THR A 41 11.63 5.22 0.90
CA THR A 41 12.59 4.16 0.55
C THR A 41 13.86 4.69 -0.12
N ASP A 42 13.97 6.00 -0.41
CA ASP A 42 15.18 6.58 -1.01
C ASP A 42 16.40 6.42 -0.06
N PRO A 43 17.43 5.64 -0.44
CA PRO A 43 18.57 5.39 0.42
C PRO A 43 19.43 6.64 0.67
N GLN A 44 19.34 7.66 -0.20
CA GLN A 44 20.02 8.94 -0.03
C GLN A 44 19.37 9.73 1.11
N ASP A 45 18.03 9.88 1.09
CA ASP A 45 17.29 10.56 2.16
C ASP A 45 17.48 9.84 3.51
N GLN A 46 17.49 8.50 3.50
CA GLN A 46 17.76 7.70 4.70
C GLN A 46 19.20 7.89 5.23
N ALA A 47 20.19 7.98 4.35
CA ALA A 47 21.57 8.25 4.73
C ALA A 47 21.74 9.66 5.30
N GLU A 48 21.08 10.66 4.70
CA GLU A 48 21.05 12.03 5.18
C GLU A 48 20.38 12.14 6.55
N PHE A 49 19.28 11.42 6.76
CA PHE A 49 18.60 11.33 8.05
C PHE A 49 19.51 10.77 9.14
N LEU A 50 20.13 9.60 8.93
CA LEU A 50 21.07 9.03 9.90
C LEU A 50 22.30 9.93 10.11
N HIS A 51 22.71 10.68 9.08
CA HIS A 51 23.79 11.65 9.17
C HIS A 51 23.45 12.85 10.04
N ALA A 52 22.26 13.43 9.86
CA ALA A 52 21.75 14.53 10.67
C ALA A 52 21.71 14.17 12.17
N LEU A 53 21.38 12.91 12.48
CA LEU A 53 21.39 12.39 13.85
C LEU A 53 22.80 12.05 14.39
N GLY A 54 23.85 12.16 13.58
CA GLY A 54 25.20 11.74 13.95
C GLY A 54 25.43 10.22 13.97
N LEU A 55 24.43 9.42 13.57
CA LEU A 55 24.44 7.96 13.57
C LEU A 55 25.14 7.36 12.33
N PHE A 56 25.36 8.17 11.28
CA PHE A 56 26.06 7.74 10.07
C PHE A 56 26.91 8.86 9.44
N ARG A 57 28.19 8.61 9.16
CA ARG A 57 29.10 9.65 8.62
C ARG A 57 29.44 9.52 7.14
N GLY A 58 29.17 8.37 6.52
CA GLY A 58 29.68 8.07 5.19
C GLY A 58 31.20 7.91 5.16
N THR A 59 31.82 8.36 4.07
CA THR A 59 33.25 8.35 3.76
C THR A 59 33.69 9.75 3.33
N GLU A 60 34.97 9.93 3.01
CA GLU A 60 35.49 11.21 2.48
C GLU A 60 34.88 11.59 1.12
N GLU A 61 34.31 10.62 0.39
CA GLU A 61 33.71 10.80 -0.95
C GLU A 61 32.17 10.73 -0.93
N GLY A 62 31.55 10.93 0.24
CA GLY A 62 30.11 10.79 0.45
C GLY A 62 29.72 9.44 1.05
N TYR A 63 28.47 9.02 0.91
CA TYR A 63 27.92 7.88 1.66
C TYR A 63 28.36 6.49 1.17
N ALA A 64 28.84 6.39 -0.08
CA ALA A 64 29.29 5.14 -0.72
C ALA A 64 28.22 4.03 -0.71
N LEU A 65 27.00 4.39 -1.08
CA LEU A 65 25.79 3.56 -0.98
C LEU A 65 25.80 2.33 -1.92
N ASP A 66 26.49 2.39 -3.06
CA ASP A 66 26.47 1.37 -4.12
C ASP A 66 27.59 0.33 -4.04
N ARG A 67 28.26 0.23 -2.90
CA ARG A 67 29.26 -0.82 -2.67
C ARG A 67 28.93 -1.65 -1.44
N SER A 68 29.43 -2.88 -1.43
CA SER A 68 29.46 -3.69 -0.21
C SER A 68 30.35 -3.05 0.85
N MET A 69 30.08 -3.41 2.10
CA MET A 69 30.88 -3.01 3.25
C MET A 69 31.55 -4.22 3.91
N THR A 70 32.69 -3.96 4.51
CA THR A 70 33.40 -4.96 5.33
C THR A 70 32.72 -5.16 6.68
N ARG A 71 32.94 -6.30 7.34
CA ARG A 71 32.49 -6.51 8.73
C ARG A 71 33.00 -5.44 9.69
N SER A 72 34.22 -4.92 9.50
CA SER A 72 34.72 -3.81 10.32
C SER A 72 33.94 -2.52 10.10
N GLU A 73 33.57 -2.19 8.86
CA GLU A 73 32.71 -1.03 8.58
C GLU A 73 31.29 -1.21 9.14
N ALA A 74 30.75 -2.42 9.08
CA ALA A 74 29.47 -2.76 9.70
C ALA A 74 29.49 -2.59 11.23
N ALA A 75 30.60 -2.97 11.88
CA ALA A 75 30.79 -2.78 13.31
C ALA A 75 30.80 -1.28 13.70
N VAL A 76 31.51 -0.45 12.92
CA VAL A 76 31.50 1.01 13.12
C VAL A 76 30.08 1.57 12.97
N MET A 77 29.37 1.15 11.93
CA MET A 77 28.00 1.60 11.67
C MET A 77 27.06 1.22 12.82
N LEU A 78 27.17 0.01 13.37
CA LEU A 78 26.36 -0.43 14.51
C LEU A 78 26.66 0.36 15.78
N VAL A 79 27.93 0.60 16.10
CA VAL A 79 28.31 1.41 17.28
C VAL A 79 27.79 2.84 17.16
N ARG A 80 27.85 3.43 15.96
CA ARG A 80 27.30 4.76 15.71
C ARG A 80 25.77 4.77 15.80
N LEU A 81 25.10 3.77 15.22
CA LEU A 81 23.64 3.60 15.33
C LEU A 81 23.18 3.52 16.78
N LEU A 82 24.00 2.94 17.67
CA LEU A 82 23.75 2.87 19.10
C LEU A 82 24.10 4.17 19.86
N GLY A 83 24.67 5.18 19.19
CA GLY A 83 25.11 6.42 19.84
C GLY A 83 26.38 6.29 20.68
N GLN A 84 27.17 5.23 20.48
CA GLN A 84 28.25 4.83 21.40
C GLN A 84 29.66 5.06 20.84
N GLU A 85 29.81 5.85 19.77
CA GLU A 85 31.11 6.09 19.14
C GLU A 85 32.11 6.75 20.11
N ASP A 86 31.70 7.78 20.84
CA ASP A 86 32.59 8.47 21.79
C ASP A 86 33.01 7.56 22.95
N ALA A 87 32.09 6.73 23.44
CA ALA A 87 32.36 5.73 24.47
C ALA A 87 33.36 4.68 23.96
N ALA A 88 33.15 4.16 22.75
CA ALA A 88 34.04 3.19 22.12
C ALA A 88 35.45 3.76 21.92
N LEU A 89 35.58 4.99 21.41
CA LEU A 89 36.87 5.64 21.16
C LEU A 89 37.60 6.01 22.46
N THR A 90 36.88 6.46 23.49
CA THR A 90 37.48 6.88 24.77
C THR A 90 37.92 5.68 25.60
N GLN A 91 37.09 4.65 25.70
CA GLN A 91 37.39 3.46 26.50
C GLN A 91 38.37 2.54 25.77
N SER A 92 38.27 2.47 24.44
CA SER A 92 39.02 1.57 23.56
C SER A 92 39.15 0.14 24.12
N PRO A 93 38.04 -0.57 24.40
CA PRO A 93 38.08 -1.85 25.09
C PRO A 93 38.86 -2.91 24.30
N SER A 94 39.51 -3.83 25.01
CA SER A 94 40.25 -4.94 24.38
C SER A 94 39.31 -6.02 23.84
N HIS A 95 39.71 -6.68 22.74
CA HIS A 95 39.05 -7.85 22.17
C HIS A 95 40.06 -8.97 21.88
N PRO A 96 39.63 -10.24 21.76
CA PRO A 96 40.54 -11.36 21.47
C PRO A 96 40.92 -11.51 19.99
N PHE A 97 40.29 -10.75 19.10
CA PHE A 97 40.47 -10.90 17.66
C PHE A 97 41.81 -10.36 17.16
N THR A 98 42.51 -11.17 16.38
CA THR A 98 43.87 -10.87 15.89
C THR A 98 43.90 -10.20 14.52
N ASP A 99 42.78 -10.22 13.80
CA ASP A 99 42.62 -9.71 12.42
C ASP A 99 41.89 -8.35 12.36
N VAL A 100 41.66 -7.69 13.50
CA VAL A 100 41.00 -6.38 13.54
C VAL A 100 42.01 -5.26 13.32
N PRO A 101 41.85 -4.40 12.30
CA PRO A 101 42.76 -3.29 12.07
C PRO A 101 42.63 -2.24 13.19
N GLN A 102 43.72 -1.51 13.45
CA GLN A 102 43.80 -0.56 14.57
C GLN A 102 42.66 0.47 14.60
N TRP A 103 42.21 0.95 13.44
CA TRP A 103 41.12 1.92 13.35
C TRP A 103 39.76 1.34 13.77
N ALA A 104 39.53 0.04 13.56
CA ALA A 104 38.28 -0.63 13.91
C ALA A 104 38.30 -1.21 15.33
N SER A 105 39.48 -1.35 15.94
CA SER A 105 39.68 -2.01 17.23
C SER A 105 38.83 -1.41 18.37
N PRO A 106 38.70 -0.08 18.51
CA PRO A 106 37.84 0.49 19.57
C PRO A 106 36.37 0.09 19.43
N TYR A 107 35.85 0.10 18.20
CA TYR A 107 34.46 -0.24 17.88
C TYR A 107 34.18 -1.73 18.09
N VAL A 108 35.04 -2.60 17.55
CA VAL A 108 34.91 -4.04 17.72
C VAL A 108 35.09 -4.42 19.18
N GLY A 109 36.00 -3.76 19.89
CA GLY A 109 36.20 -3.88 21.33
C GLY A 109 34.93 -3.55 22.11
N TRP A 110 34.31 -2.42 21.82
CA TRP A 110 33.07 -2.02 22.47
C TRP A 110 31.92 -3.02 22.20
N LEU A 111 31.73 -3.46 20.96
CA LEU A 111 30.72 -4.48 20.63
C LEU A 111 31.01 -5.82 21.34
N TRP A 112 32.28 -6.21 21.44
CA TRP A 112 32.68 -7.45 22.11
C TRP A 112 32.40 -7.38 23.61
N THR A 113 32.82 -6.30 24.28
CA THR A 113 32.59 -6.10 25.71
C THR A 113 31.11 -6.08 26.08
N ASN A 114 30.25 -5.56 25.19
CA ASN A 114 28.80 -5.55 25.37
C ASN A 114 28.08 -6.79 24.81
N GLY A 115 28.83 -7.81 24.34
CA GLY A 115 28.27 -9.07 23.85
C GLY A 115 27.50 -8.97 22.51
N LEU A 116 27.59 -7.83 21.81
CA LEU A 116 26.90 -7.58 20.56
C LEU A 116 27.59 -8.24 19.34
N THR A 117 28.84 -8.70 19.53
CA THR A 117 29.54 -9.54 18.56
C THR A 117 30.28 -10.69 19.23
N LYS A 118 30.32 -11.84 18.56
CA LYS A 118 31.03 -13.06 19.00
C LYS A 118 32.26 -13.38 18.14
N GLY A 119 32.53 -12.57 17.10
CA GLY A 119 33.52 -12.90 16.07
C GLY A 119 33.09 -14.04 15.14
N ALA A 120 33.93 -14.35 14.15
CA ALA A 120 33.78 -15.54 13.31
C ALA A 120 34.38 -16.80 13.96
N SER A 121 35.33 -16.60 14.89
CA SER A 121 35.90 -17.63 15.76
C SER A 121 36.32 -16.99 17.09
N ALA A 122 36.83 -17.79 18.03
CA ALA A 122 37.34 -17.28 19.30
C ALA A 122 38.45 -16.21 19.17
N THR A 123 39.18 -16.16 18.05
CA THR A 123 40.34 -15.27 17.84
C THR A 123 40.31 -14.53 16.49
N THR A 124 39.23 -14.65 15.72
CA THR A 124 39.07 -14.03 14.40
C THR A 124 37.72 -13.34 14.29
N PHE A 125 37.71 -12.07 13.88
CA PHE A 125 36.49 -11.29 13.65
C PHE A 125 35.96 -11.42 12.22
N GLY A 126 36.84 -11.66 11.25
CA GLY A 126 36.54 -11.64 9.82
C GLY A 126 36.55 -10.22 9.26
N SER A 127 37.44 -9.36 9.75
CA SER A 127 37.40 -7.89 9.57
C SER A 127 37.26 -7.42 8.12
N SER A 128 38.00 -8.04 7.20
CA SER A 128 38.02 -7.67 5.77
C SER A 128 36.95 -8.38 4.94
N ASN A 129 36.18 -9.31 5.53
CA ASN A 129 35.15 -10.02 4.80
C ASN A 129 33.98 -9.08 4.50
N SER A 130 33.39 -9.21 3.32
CA SER A 130 32.09 -8.59 3.04
C SER A 130 31.06 -9.10 4.05
N VAL A 131 30.31 -8.17 4.64
CA VAL A 131 29.22 -8.53 5.54
C VAL A 131 28.00 -8.95 4.71
N THR A 132 27.25 -9.92 5.22
CA THR A 132 26.00 -10.38 4.62
C THR A 132 24.81 -9.69 5.28
N ALA A 133 23.66 -9.61 4.61
CA ALA A 133 22.40 -9.12 5.17
C ALA A 133 22.04 -9.90 6.44
N LYS A 134 22.16 -11.24 6.41
CA LYS A 134 21.96 -12.08 7.61
C LYS A 134 22.85 -11.68 8.78
N GLN A 135 24.14 -11.40 8.53
CA GLN A 135 25.06 -10.99 9.59
C GLN A 135 24.73 -9.61 10.15
N TYR A 136 24.28 -8.69 9.29
CA TYR A 136 23.90 -7.35 9.70
C TYR A 136 22.59 -7.33 10.48
N LEU A 137 21.57 -8.08 10.05
CA LEU A 137 20.32 -8.27 10.79
C LEU A 137 20.56 -8.89 12.17
N MET A 138 21.46 -9.86 12.28
CA MET A 138 21.88 -10.41 13.58
C MET A 138 22.52 -9.35 14.48
N PHE A 139 23.33 -8.44 13.93
CA PHE A 139 23.90 -7.32 14.68
C PHE A 139 22.81 -6.38 15.20
N LEU A 140 21.85 -6.02 14.35
CA LEU A 140 20.74 -5.15 14.74
C LEU A 140 19.85 -5.83 15.79
N SER A 141 19.54 -7.12 15.65
CA SER A 141 18.77 -7.85 16.66
C SER A 141 19.46 -7.88 18.02
N ARG A 142 20.77 -8.10 18.08
CA ARG A 142 21.50 -8.01 19.36
C ARG A 142 21.51 -6.59 19.93
N ALA A 143 21.56 -5.58 19.07
CA ALA A 143 21.50 -4.18 19.49
C ALA A 143 20.11 -3.78 20.05
N LEU A 144 19.03 -4.38 19.55
CA LEU A 144 17.67 -4.13 20.02
C LEU A 144 17.33 -4.95 21.27
N TYR A 145 17.71 -6.23 21.30
CA TYR A 145 17.19 -7.20 22.26
C TYR A 145 18.24 -7.79 23.21
N GLY A 146 19.50 -7.38 23.07
CA GLY A 146 20.61 -7.81 23.93
C GLY A 146 21.44 -8.99 23.38
N PRO A 147 22.51 -9.38 24.08
CA PRO A 147 23.53 -10.30 23.57
C PRO A 147 23.10 -11.78 23.49
N ASP A 148 22.05 -12.15 24.23
CA ASP A 148 21.58 -13.53 24.39
C ASP A 148 20.50 -13.93 23.39
N VAL A 149 20.08 -13.03 22.51
CA VAL A 149 19.14 -13.40 21.44
C VAL A 149 19.72 -14.45 20.52
N ALA A 150 18.85 -15.36 20.09
CA ALA A 150 19.20 -16.41 19.13
C ALA A 150 19.70 -15.80 17.82
N ASP A 151 20.59 -16.51 17.13
CA ASP A 151 21.25 -15.99 15.93
C ASP A 151 20.28 -15.83 14.74
N ASP A 152 19.10 -16.44 14.82
CA ASP A 152 17.95 -16.36 13.91
C ASP A 152 16.82 -15.48 14.45
N TYR A 153 17.00 -14.80 15.59
CA TYR A 153 15.93 -14.02 16.24
C TYR A 153 15.37 -12.89 15.36
N TRP A 154 16.12 -12.40 14.37
CA TRP A 154 15.62 -11.42 13.40
C TRP A 154 14.45 -11.96 12.52
N GLU A 155 14.28 -13.29 12.40
CA GLU A 155 13.16 -13.93 11.70
C GLU A 155 11.83 -13.80 12.47
N ALA A 156 11.86 -13.47 13.77
CA ALA A 156 10.68 -13.37 14.64
C ALA A 156 10.60 -12.06 15.46
N GLY A 157 11.72 -11.38 15.69
CA GLY A 157 11.87 -10.35 16.72
C GLY A 157 11.32 -8.99 16.35
N TRP A 158 11.28 -8.66 15.06
CA TRP A 158 10.90 -7.32 14.60
C TRP A 158 9.38 -7.13 14.45
N GLY A 159 8.59 -8.16 14.79
CA GLY A 159 7.15 -8.17 14.58
C GLY A 159 6.74 -8.56 13.16
N PHE A 160 7.69 -8.98 12.33
CA PHE A 160 7.49 -9.38 10.94
C PHE A 160 8.59 -10.28 10.39
N ASP A 161 8.25 -11.08 9.39
CA ASP A 161 9.16 -12.02 8.75
C ASP A 161 10.02 -11.30 7.70
N LEU A 162 11.31 -11.16 7.99
CA LEU A 162 12.31 -10.57 7.11
C LEU A 162 13.01 -11.61 6.20
N THR A 163 12.64 -12.89 6.26
CA THR A 163 13.39 -13.99 5.65
C THR A 163 13.52 -13.83 4.14
N ALA A 164 12.42 -13.54 3.45
CA ALA A 164 12.42 -13.32 2.00
C ALA A 164 13.30 -12.13 1.61
N LEU A 165 13.20 -11.02 2.36
CA LEU A 165 14.01 -9.83 2.13
C LEU A 165 15.50 -10.12 2.34
N GLN A 166 15.85 -10.75 3.46
CA GLN A 166 17.23 -11.13 3.76
C GLN A 166 17.83 -12.01 2.66
N GLN A 167 17.10 -13.03 2.22
CA GLN A 167 17.57 -13.93 1.16
C GLN A 167 17.78 -13.18 -0.15
N SER A 168 16.84 -12.29 -0.52
CA SER A 168 16.95 -11.45 -1.71
C SER A 168 18.18 -10.53 -1.65
N LEU A 169 18.39 -9.84 -0.52
CA LEU A 169 19.53 -8.94 -0.32
C LEU A 169 20.88 -9.68 -0.37
N ASP A 170 20.97 -10.87 0.22
CA ASP A 170 22.19 -11.68 0.18
C ASP A 170 22.47 -12.23 -1.23
N GLN A 171 21.44 -12.66 -1.97
CA GLN A 171 21.58 -13.11 -3.35
C GLN A 171 22.00 -11.96 -4.29
N ALA A 172 21.46 -10.76 -4.08
CA ALA A 172 21.77 -9.57 -4.86
C ALA A 172 23.11 -8.91 -4.49
N GLY A 173 23.78 -9.42 -3.47
CA GLY A 173 24.97 -8.84 -2.86
C GLY A 173 24.62 -7.65 -1.97
N PHE A 174 24.79 -7.83 -0.66
CA PHE A 174 24.44 -6.83 0.35
C PHE A 174 25.31 -5.55 0.22
N LEU A 175 24.64 -4.42 0.05
CA LEU A 175 25.25 -3.11 -0.15
C LEU A 175 25.10 -2.22 1.07
N ARG A 176 25.88 -1.14 1.10
CA ARG A 176 25.85 -0.15 2.18
C ARG A 176 24.50 0.58 2.26
N ARG A 177 23.82 0.80 1.13
CA ARG A 177 22.43 1.30 1.10
C ARG A 177 21.45 0.39 1.83
N ASP A 178 21.58 -0.92 1.63
CA ASP A 178 20.69 -1.89 2.28
C ASP A 178 20.90 -1.85 3.81
N ALA A 179 22.15 -1.68 4.26
CA ALA A 179 22.45 -1.49 5.68
C ALA A 179 21.91 -0.18 6.27
N VAL A 180 21.91 0.91 5.48
CA VAL A 180 21.30 2.19 5.87
C VAL A 180 19.81 2.00 6.06
N SER A 181 19.12 1.39 5.08
CA SER A 181 17.68 1.15 5.17
C SER A 181 17.31 0.23 6.35
N LEU A 182 18.07 -0.83 6.59
CA LEU A 182 17.87 -1.70 7.76
C LEU A 182 18.14 -0.97 9.09
N SER A 183 19.06 0.00 9.11
CA SER A 183 19.31 0.83 10.31
C SER A 183 18.18 1.81 10.59
N VAL A 184 17.60 2.41 9.54
CA VAL A 184 16.40 3.24 9.66
C VAL A 184 15.23 2.39 10.19
N LEU A 185 15.03 1.19 9.66
CA LEU A 185 14.01 0.28 10.18
C LEU A 185 14.28 -0.07 11.67
N ALA A 186 15.55 -0.26 12.06
CA ALA A 186 15.92 -0.55 13.44
C ALA A 186 15.54 0.57 14.42
N LEU A 187 15.58 1.84 13.99
CA LEU A 187 15.22 2.98 14.84
C LEU A 187 13.76 2.96 15.29
N SER A 188 12.85 2.44 14.47
CA SER A 188 11.44 2.16 14.85
C SER A 188 11.24 0.82 15.56
N GLY A 189 12.27 -0.03 15.62
CA GLY A 189 12.20 -1.33 16.28
C GLY A 189 12.15 -1.20 17.80
N TYR A 190 11.22 -1.91 18.44
CA TYR A 190 11.16 -2.01 19.89
C TYR A 190 12.38 -2.74 20.45
N THR A 191 12.91 -2.20 21.54
CA THR A 191 14.04 -2.77 22.28
C THR A 191 13.56 -3.70 23.40
N ASP A 192 14.49 -4.37 24.07
CA ASP A 192 14.24 -5.16 25.28
C ASP A 192 13.60 -4.37 26.43
N THR A 193 13.72 -3.04 26.45
CA THR A 193 13.08 -2.18 27.45
C THR A 193 11.65 -1.77 27.09
N GLY A 194 11.15 -2.13 25.90
CA GLY A 194 9.81 -1.79 25.41
C GLY A 194 9.69 -0.41 24.76
N ASP A 195 10.75 0.40 24.75
CA ASP A 195 10.85 1.65 23.98
C ASP A 195 11.41 1.33 22.58
N THR A 196 11.13 2.14 21.56
CA THR A 196 11.85 2.04 20.27
C THR A 196 13.31 2.45 20.42
N LEU A 197 14.17 2.02 19.49
CA LEU A 197 15.58 2.42 19.53
C LEU A 197 15.74 3.95 19.43
N ALA A 198 14.96 4.63 18.58
CA ALA A 198 14.96 6.08 18.49
C ALA A 198 14.60 6.74 19.84
N ALA A 199 13.53 6.28 20.49
CA ALA A 199 13.11 6.79 21.80
C ALA A 199 14.18 6.56 22.88
N ARG A 200 14.84 5.39 22.87
CA ARG A 200 15.97 5.10 23.77
C ARG A 200 17.13 6.06 23.56
N LEU A 201 17.54 6.30 22.31
CA LEU A 201 18.66 7.19 21.99
C LEU A 201 18.39 8.64 22.42
N LEU A 202 17.16 9.13 22.27
CA LEU A 202 16.76 10.46 22.76
C LEU A 202 16.85 10.54 24.28
N LYS A 203 16.31 9.53 24.98
CA LYS A 203 16.34 9.45 26.45
C LYS A 203 17.75 9.38 27.02
N GLU A 204 18.67 8.74 26.31
CA GLU A 204 20.10 8.67 26.65
C GLU A 204 20.87 9.94 26.26
N GLY A 205 20.26 10.85 25.50
CA GLY A 205 20.92 12.06 24.99
C GLY A 205 21.94 11.77 23.88
N ALA A 206 21.84 10.60 23.25
CA ALA A 206 22.74 10.19 22.16
C ALA A 206 22.39 10.86 20.83
N ILE A 207 21.12 11.26 20.65
CA ILE A 207 20.65 12.09 19.53
C ILE A 207 19.84 13.27 20.08
N SER A 208 19.78 14.36 19.32
CA SER A 208 19.00 15.56 19.67
C SER A 208 17.53 15.40 19.25
N GLU A 209 16.61 15.87 20.09
CA GLU A 209 15.19 15.98 19.74
C GLU A 209 14.98 16.94 18.57
N ASP A 210 15.71 18.06 18.52
CA ASP A 210 15.62 19.04 17.44
C ASP A 210 16.06 18.45 16.10
N ASP A 211 17.19 17.73 16.08
CA ASP A 211 17.72 17.10 14.86
C ASP A 211 16.79 15.98 14.38
N PHE A 212 16.23 15.19 15.32
CA PHE A 212 15.26 14.16 15.01
C PHE A 212 13.96 14.75 14.45
N CYS A 213 13.41 15.78 15.08
CA CYS A 213 12.21 16.46 14.61
C CYS A 213 12.38 17.06 13.22
N ALA A 214 13.56 17.60 12.92
CA ALA A 214 13.86 18.22 11.63
C ALA A 214 14.08 17.18 10.51
N ALA A 215 14.70 16.04 10.82
CA ALA A 215 15.13 15.08 9.81
C ALA A 215 14.13 13.92 9.60
N ALA A 216 13.49 13.43 10.67
CA ALA A 216 12.61 12.25 10.62
C ALA A 216 11.44 12.35 9.64
N PRO A 217 10.75 13.51 9.48
CA PRO A 217 9.65 13.65 8.54
C PRO A 217 9.99 13.41 7.05
N LYS A 218 11.27 13.45 6.67
CA LYS A 218 11.70 13.08 5.30
C LYS A 218 11.75 11.57 5.08
N VAL A 219 11.78 10.79 6.16
CA VAL A 219 12.02 9.35 6.13
C VAL A 219 10.82 8.56 6.67
N TYR A 220 10.21 9.00 7.76
CA TYR A 220 9.08 8.35 8.40
C TYR A 220 7.76 9.04 8.08
N VAL A 221 6.71 8.23 7.95
CA VAL A 221 5.34 8.71 8.14
C VAL A 221 5.15 8.98 9.63
N SER A 222 4.48 10.09 9.92
CA SER A 222 4.09 10.43 11.28
C SER A 222 2.65 10.03 11.51
N ASP A 223 2.41 9.40 12.66
CA ASP A 223 1.07 9.21 13.18
C ASP A 223 0.67 10.46 13.97
N TRP A 224 -0.58 10.88 13.78
CA TRP A 224 -1.10 12.08 14.42
C TRP A 224 -2.24 11.72 15.36
N GLY A 225 -2.31 12.42 16.48
CA GLY A 225 -3.31 12.17 17.49
C GLY A 225 -3.54 13.36 18.41
N THR A 226 -4.29 13.10 19.47
CA THR A 226 -4.54 14.08 20.54
C THR A 226 -4.26 13.43 21.88
N THR A 227 -3.56 14.12 22.78
CA THR A 227 -3.33 13.66 24.16
C THR A 227 -4.62 13.75 25.00
N GLU A 228 -4.65 13.09 26.16
CA GLU A 228 -5.78 13.20 27.10
C GLU A 228 -6.05 14.66 27.54
N ASP A 229 -4.99 15.46 27.70
CA ASP A 229 -5.10 16.89 28.04
C ASP A 229 -5.35 17.81 26.84
N GLY A 230 -5.58 17.24 25.64
CA GLY A 230 -6.01 17.97 24.47
C GLY A 230 -4.89 18.72 23.75
N ARG A 231 -3.67 18.17 23.67
CA ARG A 231 -2.60 18.65 22.80
C ARG A 231 -2.52 17.80 21.54
N LEU A 232 -2.08 18.41 20.45
CA LEU A 232 -1.71 17.69 19.24
C LEU A 232 -0.43 16.89 19.51
N LEU A 233 -0.44 15.61 19.16
CA LEU A 233 0.76 14.76 19.19
C LEU A 233 1.10 14.31 17.78
N ARG A 234 2.40 14.23 17.52
CA ARG A 234 2.98 13.61 16.33
C ARG A 234 3.88 12.47 16.80
N ASP A 235 3.51 11.22 16.55
CA ASP A 235 4.38 10.09 16.80
C ASP A 235 5.20 9.78 15.54
N THR A 236 6.49 9.54 15.70
CA THR A 236 7.38 9.19 14.60
C THR A 236 8.39 8.16 15.09
N ALA A 237 8.30 6.94 14.55
CA ALA A 237 9.12 5.81 14.99
C ALA A 237 9.02 5.52 16.50
N GLY A 238 7.82 5.64 17.09
CA GLY A 238 7.58 5.46 18.54
C GLY A 238 8.13 6.59 19.41
N VAL A 239 8.55 7.70 18.80
CA VAL A 239 8.91 8.94 19.48
C VAL A 239 7.71 9.88 19.38
N THR A 240 7.04 10.11 20.51
CA THR A 240 5.96 11.09 20.57
C THR A 240 6.52 12.48 20.76
N LEU A 241 6.27 13.34 19.77
CA LEU A 241 6.65 14.73 19.73
C LEU A 241 5.43 15.61 20.01
N TYR A 242 5.66 16.68 20.77
CA TYR A 242 4.61 17.60 21.23
C TYR A 242 5.05 19.03 21.01
N SER A 243 4.14 19.89 20.58
CA SER A 243 4.48 21.31 20.33
C SER A 243 3.34 22.30 20.52
N THR A 244 2.09 21.84 20.61
CA THR A 244 0.94 22.74 20.61
C THR A 244 0.45 23.05 22.02
N GLU A 245 -0.19 24.22 22.15
CA GLU A 245 -0.89 24.61 23.37
C GLU A 245 -2.02 23.60 23.71
N GLN A 246 -2.41 23.55 24.98
CA GLN A 246 -3.57 22.76 25.41
C GLN A 246 -4.85 23.24 24.70
N GLY A 247 -5.71 22.29 24.34
CA GLY A 247 -6.99 22.56 23.68
C GLY A 247 -6.98 22.41 22.16
N MET A 248 -5.85 22.03 21.53
CA MET A 248 -5.79 21.66 20.12
C MET A 248 -6.01 20.15 19.91
N ARG A 249 -7.05 19.79 19.15
CA ARG A 249 -7.43 18.40 18.89
C ARG A 249 -7.31 18.06 17.42
N TYR A 250 -6.54 17.02 17.10
CA TYR A 250 -6.39 16.49 15.75
C TYR A 250 -7.75 16.15 15.12
N ILE A 251 -7.93 16.51 13.85
CA ILE A 251 -9.05 16.04 13.03
C ILE A 251 -8.53 14.89 12.20
N TYR A 252 -9.09 13.69 12.41
CA TYR A 252 -8.69 12.53 11.64
C TYR A 252 -8.90 12.78 10.15
N ARG A 253 -7.80 12.60 9.40
CA ARG A 253 -7.76 12.73 7.95
C ARG A 253 -8.05 11.39 7.30
N SER A 254 -9.02 11.38 6.41
CA SER A 254 -9.23 10.27 5.49
C SER A 254 -8.48 10.54 4.19
N GLY A 255 -7.51 9.68 3.87
CA GLY A 255 -6.80 9.70 2.58
C GLY A 255 -5.43 10.40 2.53
N ASP A 256 -4.73 10.11 1.43
CA ASP A 256 -3.45 10.71 1.10
C ASP A 256 -3.64 12.12 0.49
N SER A 257 -2.69 12.99 0.77
CA SER A 257 -2.66 14.40 0.36
C SER A 257 -1.25 14.92 0.53
N SER A 258 -0.87 15.76 -0.42
CA SER A 258 0.43 16.40 -0.52
C SER A 258 0.56 17.63 0.39
N ASN A 259 -0.47 17.96 1.17
CA ASN A 259 -0.42 19.13 2.05
C ASN A 259 0.66 18.93 3.13
N SER A 260 1.46 19.97 3.34
CA SER A 260 2.49 20.00 4.39
C SER A 260 1.93 20.38 5.76
N TYR A 261 0.63 20.18 6.00
CA TYR A 261 -0.02 20.45 7.29
C TYR A 261 -1.08 19.41 7.62
N VAL A 262 -1.40 19.33 8.91
CA VAL A 262 -2.57 18.62 9.44
C VAL A 262 -3.60 19.63 9.96
N LEU A 263 -4.86 19.22 10.01
CA LEU A 263 -5.93 20.05 10.56
C LEU A 263 -6.25 19.64 12.01
N ALA A 264 -6.44 20.64 12.85
CA ALA A 264 -6.85 20.50 14.24
C ALA A 264 -7.99 21.47 14.55
N THR A 265 -8.79 21.14 15.57
CA THR A 265 -9.77 22.05 16.16
C THR A 265 -9.22 22.64 17.45
N ARG A 266 -9.55 23.91 17.72
CA ARG A 266 -9.27 24.58 18.99
C ARG A 266 -10.51 25.30 19.50
N GLN A 267 -10.68 25.38 20.81
CA GLN A 267 -11.72 26.22 21.44
C GLN A 267 -11.07 27.50 21.98
N GLN A 268 -11.49 28.67 21.49
CA GLN A 268 -11.02 29.96 21.95
C GLN A 268 -12.20 30.92 22.12
N ASP A 269 -12.30 31.57 23.29
CA ASP A 269 -13.37 32.53 23.63
C ASP A 269 -14.81 32.00 23.40
N GLY A 270 -15.02 30.69 23.58
CA GLY A 270 -16.31 30.03 23.38
C GLY A 270 -16.69 29.82 21.91
N GLN A 271 -15.72 29.91 20.99
CA GLN A 271 -15.87 29.60 19.57
C GLN A 271 -14.88 28.50 19.16
N ALA A 272 -15.31 27.64 18.25
CA ALA A 272 -14.41 26.68 17.62
C ALA A 272 -13.61 27.35 16.50
N GLU A 273 -12.34 26.98 16.41
CA GLU A 273 -11.43 27.39 15.34
C GLU A 273 -10.83 26.16 14.68
N LEU A 274 -10.54 26.29 13.39
CA LEU A 274 -9.77 25.35 12.61
C LEU A 274 -8.33 25.85 12.51
N CYS A 275 -7.38 25.00 12.88
CA CYS A 275 -5.95 25.30 12.86
C CYS A 275 -5.27 24.38 11.85
N ALA A 276 -4.61 24.96 10.84
CA ALA A 276 -3.66 24.24 10.01
C ALA A 276 -2.29 24.26 10.72
N VAL A 277 -1.81 23.09 11.12
CA VAL A 277 -0.54 22.91 11.82
C VAL A 277 0.46 22.29 10.86
N ASP A 278 1.56 22.99 10.61
CA ASP A 278 2.61 22.54 9.72
C ASP A 278 3.17 21.18 10.19
N TYR A 279 3.28 20.26 9.24
CA TYR A 279 3.64 18.87 9.50
C TYR A 279 5.02 18.74 10.12
N PHE A 280 5.95 19.64 9.78
CA PHE A 280 7.36 19.55 10.14
C PHE A 280 7.69 20.35 11.40
N THR A 281 7.35 21.63 11.39
CA THR A 281 7.65 22.61 12.45
C THR A 281 6.67 22.53 13.62
N LEU A 282 5.49 21.96 13.37
CA LEU A 282 4.37 21.94 14.30
C LEU A 282 3.86 23.33 14.73
N GLU A 283 4.22 24.37 13.98
CA GLU A 283 3.70 25.71 14.11
C GLU A 283 2.40 25.87 13.29
N LEU A 284 1.66 26.95 13.52
CA LEU A 284 0.51 27.28 12.67
C LEU A 284 0.99 27.65 11.26
N ALA A 285 0.61 26.84 10.27
CA ALA A 285 0.88 27.10 8.86
C ALA A 285 0.08 28.30 8.32
N ALA A 286 -1.06 28.59 8.95
CA ALA A 286 -1.94 29.70 8.61
C ALA A 286 -2.67 30.23 9.86
N PRO A 287 -3.19 31.48 9.82
CA PRO A 287 -4.06 31.99 10.87
C PRO A 287 -5.27 31.04 11.10
N PRO A 288 -5.69 30.83 12.36
CA PRO A 288 -6.86 30.02 12.67
C PRO A 288 -8.12 30.57 11.98
N ALA A 289 -8.91 29.68 11.40
CA ALA A 289 -10.18 30.02 10.76
C ALA A 289 -11.34 29.76 11.72
N SER A 290 -12.34 30.66 11.75
CA SER A 290 -13.56 30.40 12.52
C SER A 290 -14.28 29.18 11.96
N LEU A 291 -14.73 28.31 12.85
CA LEU A 291 -15.37 27.05 12.51
C LEU A 291 -16.76 27.02 13.15
N PRO A 292 -17.84 26.83 12.37
CA PRO A 292 -19.21 26.95 12.86
C PRO A 292 -19.68 25.70 13.62
N LEU A 293 -18.88 25.19 14.57
CA LEU A 293 -19.27 24.06 15.41
C LEU A 293 -20.18 24.50 16.56
N THR A 294 -21.22 23.71 16.78
CA THR A 294 -22.03 23.74 18.01
C THR A 294 -21.65 22.58 18.94
N GLU A 295 -22.11 22.63 20.19
CA GLU A 295 -21.77 21.64 21.21
C GLU A 295 -22.17 20.22 20.77
N GLY A 296 -21.21 19.29 20.84
CA GLY A 296 -21.41 17.88 20.44
C GLY A 296 -21.23 17.60 18.94
N GLN A 297 -20.89 18.59 18.12
CA GLN A 297 -20.52 18.37 16.72
C GLN A 297 -19.04 18.01 16.57
N GLN A 298 -18.76 17.16 15.58
CA GLN A 298 -17.41 16.74 15.19
C GLN A 298 -17.17 17.06 13.71
N ILE A 299 -15.92 16.91 13.28
CA ILE A 299 -15.51 17.09 11.89
C ILE A 299 -14.81 15.84 11.40
N GLU A 300 -15.13 15.46 10.18
CA GLU A 300 -14.33 14.57 9.37
C GLU A 300 -13.61 15.36 8.27
N TYR A 301 -12.35 15.02 8.00
CA TYR A 301 -11.51 15.72 7.05
C TYR A 301 -11.19 14.84 5.84
N TYR A 302 -11.51 15.37 4.65
CA TYR A 302 -11.16 14.80 3.36
C TYR A 302 -10.20 15.73 2.62
N ALA A 303 -9.00 15.25 2.37
CA ALA A 303 -7.99 16.02 1.67
C ALA A 303 -8.16 15.87 0.16
N GLY A 304 -8.12 16.98 -0.59
CA GLY A 304 -8.29 17.01 -2.04
C GLY A 304 -7.17 17.77 -2.75
N THR A 305 -6.95 17.46 -4.03
CA THR A 305 -5.94 18.10 -4.90
C THR A 305 -6.24 19.58 -5.19
N GLY A 306 -7.50 20.01 -5.03
CA GLY A 306 -7.98 21.40 -5.20
C GLY A 306 -8.40 22.12 -3.90
N GLY A 307 -8.11 21.52 -2.74
CA GLY A 307 -8.38 22.09 -1.42
C GLY A 307 -8.96 21.07 -0.43
N ASP A 308 -9.22 21.52 0.80
CA ASP A 308 -9.60 20.64 1.90
C ASP A 308 -11.10 20.70 2.17
N TYR A 309 -11.73 19.53 2.26
CA TYR A 309 -13.15 19.41 2.53
C TYR A 309 -13.37 18.87 3.94
N LEU A 310 -14.37 19.41 4.62
CA LEU A 310 -14.73 19.01 5.98
C LEU A 310 -16.21 18.66 6.03
N VAL A 311 -16.56 17.53 6.62
CA VAL A 311 -17.96 17.18 6.90
C VAL A 311 -18.21 17.34 8.38
N MET A 312 -19.15 18.23 8.71
CA MET A 312 -19.65 18.38 10.08
C MET A 312 -20.61 17.25 10.40
N LYS A 313 -20.43 16.63 11.57
CA LYS A 313 -21.27 15.55 12.08
C LYS A 313 -21.92 15.88 13.41
N ALA A 314 -23.22 15.67 13.53
CA ALA A 314 -23.93 15.71 14.81
C ALA A 314 -23.77 14.36 15.54
N GLY A 315 -23.49 14.41 16.84
CA GLY A 315 -23.32 13.20 17.66
C GLY A 315 -22.15 12.30 17.22
N GLY A 316 -21.25 12.81 16.36
CA GLY A 316 -20.13 12.05 15.78
C GLY A 316 -20.51 11.16 14.59
N THR A 317 -21.78 11.02 14.25
CA THR A 317 -22.24 10.06 13.23
C THR A 317 -22.98 10.71 12.08
N GLU A 318 -23.93 11.61 12.35
CA GLU A 318 -24.86 12.11 11.33
C GLU A 318 -24.30 13.32 10.56
N PRO A 319 -24.09 13.23 9.23
CA PRO A 319 -23.65 14.37 8.43
C PRO A 319 -24.64 15.54 8.44
N THR A 320 -24.14 16.77 8.63
CA THR A 320 -24.97 17.98 8.74
C THR A 320 -24.60 19.06 7.74
N ALA A 321 -23.32 19.26 7.46
CA ALA A 321 -22.86 20.25 6.50
C ALA A 321 -21.53 19.83 5.85
N LEU A 322 -21.36 20.22 4.58
CA LEU A 322 -20.09 20.18 3.86
C LEU A 322 -19.45 21.56 3.89
N LEU A 323 -18.20 21.62 4.31
CA LEU A 323 -17.37 22.83 4.35
C LEU A 323 -16.16 22.68 3.43
N TYR A 324 -15.60 23.81 3.03
CA TYR A 324 -14.36 23.93 2.27
C TYR A 324 -13.41 24.87 2.99
N TYR A 325 -12.16 24.44 3.13
CA TYR A 325 -11.06 25.22 3.67
C TYR A 325 -10.09 25.57 2.56
N ASN A 326 -9.88 26.87 2.35
CA ASN A 326 -9.02 27.40 1.30
C ASN A 326 -7.58 27.72 1.77
N GLY A 327 -7.19 27.21 2.94
CA GLY A 327 -5.92 27.56 3.60
C GLY A 327 -5.98 28.76 4.55
N SER A 328 -7.11 29.49 4.63
CA SER A 328 -7.23 30.65 5.54
C SER A 328 -8.63 30.88 6.10
N ALA A 329 -9.67 30.43 5.42
CA ALA A 329 -11.05 30.58 5.80
C ALA A 329 -11.84 29.31 5.50
N VAL A 330 -12.86 29.07 6.32
CA VAL A 330 -13.82 27.99 6.13
C VAL A 330 -15.09 28.56 5.52
N GLN A 331 -15.55 27.96 4.43
CA GLN A 331 -16.81 28.27 3.78
C GLN A 331 -17.74 27.06 3.86
N GLN A 332 -18.99 27.24 4.29
CA GLN A 332 -20.00 26.20 4.14
C GLN A 332 -20.43 26.13 2.66
N LEU A 333 -20.31 24.95 2.06
CA LEU A 333 -20.68 24.70 0.67
C LEU A 333 -22.11 24.16 0.54
N LEU A 334 -22.52 23.25 1.42
CA LEU A 334 -23.81 22.57 1.34
C LEU A 334 -24.34 22.18 2.72
N GLU A 335 -25.65 22.34 2.93
CA GLU A 335 -26.37 21.76 4.07
C GLU A 335 -26.77 20.32 3.74
N LEU A 336 -26.31 19.34 4.51
CA LEU A 336 -26.51 17.92 4.25
C LEU A 336 -27.77 17.36 4.93
N THR A 337 -28.21 17.96 6.04
CA THR A 337 -29.36 17.49 6.83
C THR A 337 -30.62 17.21 6.00
N PRO A 338 -31.01 18.03 5.00
CA PRO A 338 -32.17 17.73 4.16
C PRO A 338 -32.07 16.40 3.41
N PHE A 339 -30.86 16.00 3.00
CA PHE A 339 -30.59 14.77 2.23
C PHE A 339 -30.54 13.51 3.11
N CYS A 340 -30.38 13.68 4.42
CA CYS A 340 -30.42 12.56 5.39
C CYS A 340 -31.87 12.11 5.71
N THR A 341 -32.88 12.84 5.24
CA THR A 341 -34.28 12.55 5.58
C THR A 341 -34.70 11.20 5.01
N GLY A 342 -35.04 10.25 5.89
CA GLY A 342 -35.48 8.90 5.50
C GLY A 342 -34.34 7.88 5.39
N MET A 343 -33.10 8.28 5.63
CA MET A 343 -31.97 7.37 5.84
C MET A 343 -31.99 6.81 7.28
N SER A 344 -31.58 5.55 7.46
CA SER A 344 -31.50 4.90 8.78
C SER A 344 -30.20 5.24 9.51
N VAL A 345 -29.07 5.15 8.81
CA VAL A 345 -27.70 5.36 9.29
C VAL A 345 -26.90 6.07 8.19
N PRO A 346 -27.08 7.40 8.02
CA PRO A 346 -26.41 8.18 6.99
C PRO A 346 -24.92 8.34 7.30
N TYR A 347 -24.07 8.22 6.27
CA TYR A 347 -22.64 8.49 6.33
C TYR A 347 -22.10 9.04 5.02
N CYS A 348 -20.91 9.64 5.05
CA CYS A 348 -20.23 10.11 3.85
C CYS A 348 -19.08 9.17 3.49
N SER A 349 -19.00 8.82 2.20
CA SER A 349 -17.80 8.27 1.58
C SER A 349 -17.26 9.25 0.54
N TRP A 350 -16.02 9.05 0.13
CA TRP A 350 -15.36 9.94 -0.81
C TRP A 350 -14.37 9.19 -1.69
N ARG A 351 -14.03 9.80 -2.84
CA ARG A 351 -12.96 9.35 -3.74
C ARG A 351 -12.29 10.56 -4.37
N THR A 352 -10.98 10.51 -4.55
CA THR A 352 -10.24 11.51 -5.33
C THR A 352 -10.35 11.23 -6.83
N TRP A 353 -10.24 12.28 -7.63
CA TRP A 353 -10.06 12.22 -9.08
C TRP A 353 -9.19 13.40 -9.55
N ASP A 354 -8.72 13.38 -10.80
CA ASP A 354 -7.75 14.36 -11.33
C ASP A 354 -8.19 15.83 -11.18
N GLY A 355 -9.49 16.11 -11.07
CA GLY A 355 -10.05 17.45 -10.90
C GLY A 355 -10.66 17.75 -9.53
N GLY A 356 -10.53 16.87 -8.53
CA GLY A 356 -10.96 17.16 -7.16
C GLY A 356 -11.46 15.95 -6.37
N LEU A 357 -12.61 16.09 -5.72
CA LEU A 357 -13.17 15.06 -4.83
C LEU A 357 -14.62 14.73 -5.22
N LEU A 358 -14.96 13.46 -5.22
CA LEU A 358 -16.34 12.97 -5.24
C LEU A 358 -16.75 12.70 -3.79
N LEU A 359 -17.80 13.36 -3.32
CA LEU A 359 -18.42 13.08 -2.03
C LEU A 359 -19.74 12.37 -2.25
N THR A 360 -19.96 11.26 -1.56
CA THR A 360 -21.22 10.51 -1.57
C THR A 360 -21.80 10.46 -0.17
N LEU A 361 -22.99 11.01 0.02
CA LEU A 361 -23.83 10.73 1.19
C LEU A 361 -24.65 9.49 0.89
N GLU A 362 -24.55 8.47 1.74
CA GLU A 362 -25.20 7.18 1.57
C GLU A 362 -25.64 6.60 2.91
N ASP A 363 -26.46 5.57 2.84
CA ASP A 363 -27.06 4.93 4.01
C ASP A 363 -26.59 3.49 4.14
N TYR A 364 -26.29 3.03 5.37
CA TYR A 364 -25.84 1.64 5.57
C TYR A 364 -26.94 0.59 5.34
N GLU A 365 -28.22 0.96 5.47
CA GLU A 365 -29.34 0.01 5.46
C GLU A 365 -30.20 0.09 4.20
N THR A 366 -30.12 1.19 3.45
CA THR A 366 -30.95 1.48 2.27
C THR A 366 -30.08 1.79 1.04
N THR A 367 -30.73 1.92 -0.12
CA THR A 367 -30.08 2.29 -1.39
C THR A 367 -30.02 3.80 -1.62
N ALA A 368 -30.41 4.60 -0.63
CA ALA A 368 -30.45 6.06 -0.76
C ALA A 368 -29.03 6.63 -0.87
N ARG A 369 -28.74 7.33 -1.97
CA ARG A 369 -27.45 7.97 -2.22
C ARG A 369 -27.61 9.35 -2.85
N HIS A 370 -26.74 10.27 -2.45
CA HIS A 370 -26.57 11.59 -3.05
C HIS A 370 -25.09 11.85 -3.27
N SER A 371 -24.70 12.19 -4.49
CA SER A 371 -23.29 12.36 -4.85
C SER A 371 -23.02 13.76 -5.40
N TRP A 372 -21.87 14.32 -5.06
CA TRP A 372 -21.42 15.63 -5.52
C TRP A 372 -19.97 15.58 -5.97
N LEU A 373 -19.70 16.16 -7.14
CA LEU A 373 -18.36 16.49 -7.59
C LEU A 373 -17.95 17.84 -6.97
N LEU A 374 -16.79 17.84 -6.32
CA LEU A 374 -16.22 18.99 -5.64
C LEU A 374 -14.93 19.39 -6.35
N ASP A 375 -14.86 20.66 -6.77
CA ASP A 375 -13.67 21.28 -7.37
C ASP A 375 -13.49 22.68 -6.74
N GLY A 376 -12.53 22.78 -5.83
CA GLY A 376 -12.41 23.92 -4.93
C GLY A 376 -13.74 24.20 -4.20
N PRO A 377 -14.24 25.45 -4.19
CA PRO A 377 -15.53 25.78 -3.58
C PRO A 377 -16.74 25.41 -4.45
N THR A 378 -16.55 24.82 -5.63
CA THR A 378 -17.64 24.46 -6.54
C THR A 378 -18.23 23.13 -6.15
N VAL A 379 -19.56 23.08 -6.01
CA VAL A 379 -20.33 21.85 -5.76
C VAL A 379 -21.20 21.57 -6.97
N GLN A 380 -20.99 20.43 -7.60
CA GLN A 380 -21.84 19.94 -8.67
C GLN A 380 -22.56 18.66 -8.22
N ALA A 381 -23.87 18.75 -8.02
CA ALA A 381 -24.70 17.59 -7.73
C ALA A 381 -24.78 16.67 -8.96
N LEU A 382 -24.58 15.37 -8.72
CA LEU A 382 -24.90 14.35 -9.70
C LEU A 382 -26.41 14.06 -9.66
N PRO A 383 -27.02 13.63 -10.78
CA PRO A 383 -28.45 13.36 -10.82
C PRO A 383 -28.83 12.29 -9.80
N ALA A 384 -29.69 12.61 -8.83
CA ALA A 384 -30.18 11.61 -7.87
C ALA A 384 -31.08 10.61 -8.60
N LEU A 385 -30.57 9.40 -8.81
CA LEU A 385 -31.33 8.27 -9.33
C LEU A 385 -31.45 7.23 -8.21
N ASP A 386 -32.61 6.58 -8.09
CA ASP A 386 -32.80 5.53 -7.09
C ASP A 386 -31.80 4.39 -7.36
N GLY A 387 -31.03 3.98 -6.34
CA GLY A 387 -29.97 2.99 -6.49
C GLY A 387 -28.78 3.47 -7.34
N GLN A 388 -28.51 4.78 -7.35
CA GLN A 388 -27.35 5.35 -8.03
C GLN A 388 -26.04 4.97 -7.34
N ASP A 389 -25.09 4.44 -8.11
CA ASP A 389 -23.68 4.30 -7.72
C ASP A 389 -22.77 5.01 -8.71
N VAL A 390 -21.80 5.76 -8.20
CA VAL A 390 -20.72 6.30 -9.04
C VAL A 390 -19.66 5.22 -9.22
N VAL A 391 -19.49 4.82 -10.48
CA VAL A 391 -18.52 3.80 -10.88
C VAL A 391 -17.14 4.42 -11.00
N ASP A 392 -17.02 5.54 -11.71
CA ASP A 392 -15.74 6.20 -11.98
C ASP A 392 -15.90 7.68 -12.34
N VAL A 393 -14.84 8.48 -12.15
CA VAL A 393 -14.77 9.89 -12.51
C VAL A 393 -13.55 10.12 -13.41
N LEU A 394 -13.78 10.61 -14.63
CA LEU A 394 -12.85 10.57 -15.76
C LEU A 394 -12.39 11.94 -16.24
N GLY A 395 -12.13 12.88 -15.34
CA GLY A 395 -11.68 14.22 -15.72
C GLY A 395 -12.83 15.08 -16.28
N ASP A 396 -13.33 14.73 -17.45
CA ASP A 396 -14.37 15.43 -18.20
C ASP A 396 -15.72 14.70 -18.22
N SER A 397 -15.81 13.55 -17.56
CA SER A 397 -17.04 12.76 -17.49
C SER A 397 -17.11 11.91 -16.23
N VAL A 398 -18.30 11.42 -15.89
CA VAL A 398 -18.54 10.50 -14.77
C VAL A 398 -19.31 9.29 -15.30
N ILE A 399 -18.94 8.10 -14.84
CA ILE A 399 -19.70 6.87 -15.09
C ILE A 399 -20.55 6.60 -13.86
N VAL A 400 -21.87 6.60 -14.06
CA VAL A 400 -22.87 6.28 -13.02
C VAL A 400 -23.64 5.05 -13.42
N ARG A 401 -24.04 4.29 -12.41
CA ARG A 401 -24.96 3.16 -12.51
C ARG A 401 -26.21 3.49 -11.74
N CYS A 402 -27.38 3.11 -12.25
CA CYS A 402 -28.66 3.19 -11.56
C CYS A 402 -29.28 1.80 -11.56
N ILE A 403 -29.68 1.29 -10.40
CA ILE A 403 -30.32 -0.02 -10.27
C ILE A 403 -31.72 0.17 -9.69
N THR A 404 -32.72 -0.29 -10.44
CA THR A 404 -34.11 -0.40 -9.99
C THR A 404 -34.49 -1.88 -9.86
N ASP A 405 -35.69 -2.16 -9.34
CA ASP A 405 -36.20 -3.53 -9.28
C ASP A 405 -36.39 -4.16 -10.68
N GLU A 406 -36.57 -3.35 -11.73
CA GLU A 406 -36.92 -3.82 -13.07
C GLU A 406 -35.82 -3.63 -14.12
N THR A 407 -34.95 -2.63 -13.95
CA THR A 407 -33.88 -2.29 -14.91
C THR A 407 -32.61 -1.82 -14.22
N ALA A 408 -31.45 -2.14 -14.80
CA ALA A 408 -30.19 -1.46 -14.52
C ALA A 408 -29.80 -0.57 -15.69
N VAL A 409 -29.27 0.60 -15.39
CA VAL A 409 -28.85 1.59 -16.39
C VAL A 409 -27.42 2.03 -16.08
N LEU A 410 -26.53 1.86 -17.05
CA LEU A 410 -25.17 2.40 -17.00
C LEU A 410 -25.11 3.66 -17.89
N GLN A 411 -24.63 4.77 -17.33
CA GLN A 411 -24.54 6.04 -18.03
C GLN A 411 -23.17 6.66 -17.86
N GLN A 412 -22.65 7.24 -18.95
CA GLN A 412 -21.56 8.18 -18.90
C GLN A 412 -22.14 9.58 -19.11
N LEU A 413 -21.86 10.49 -18.18
CA LEU A 413 -22.32 11.88 -18.22
C LEU A 413 -21.12 12.79 -18.39
N ALA A 414 -21.20 13.77 -19.28
CA ALA A 414 -20.19 14.81 -19.43
C ALA A 414 -20.18 15.74 -18.21
N ILE A 415 -19.01 16.18 -17.80
CA ILE A 415 -18.80 17.21 -16.78
C ILE A 415 -18.39 18.51 -17.49
N PRO A 416 -18.98 19.68 -17.14
CA PRO A 416 -20.03 19.88 -16.15
C PRO A 416 -21.44 19.84 -16.76
N SER A 417 -21.63 19.64 -18.07
CA SER A 417 -22.94 19.78 -18.72
C SER A 417 -23.99 18.76 -18.27
N MET A 418 -23.54 17.63 -17.71
CA MET A 418 -24.36 16.45 -17.40
C MET A 418 -25.08 15.87 -18.62
N GLU A 419 -24.58 16.16 -19.83
CA GLU A 419 -25.05 15.54 -21.06
C GLU A 419 -24.73 14.04 -21.07
N VAL A 420 -25.69 13.22 -21.47
CA VAL A 420 -25.49 11.78 -21.59
C VAL A 420 -24.62 11.48 -22.80
N LEU A 421 -23.36 11.10 -22.57
CA LEU A 421 -22.40 10.69 -23.59
C LEU A 421 -22.65 9.25 -24.07
N ALA A 422 -23.02 8.38 -23.12
CA ALA A 422 -23.37 7.00 -23.38
C ALA A 422 -24.43 6.53 -22.38
N ARG A 423 -25.34 5.64 -22.81
CA ARG A 423 -26.36 5.02 -21.97
C ARG A 423 -26.65 3.60 -22.44
N PHE A 424 -26.66 2.67 -21.49
CA PHE A 424 -26.94 1.26 -21.72
C PHE A 424 -28.03 0.84 -20.73
N GLU A 425 -29.12 0.27 -21.26
CA GLU A 425 -30.16 -0.37 -20.44
C GLU A 425 -29.87 -1.87 -20.40
N LEU A 426 -29.96 -2.44 -19.21
CA LEU A 426 -29.51 -3.79 -18.93
C LEU A 426 -30.69 -4.60 -18.36
N PRO A 427 -30.93 -5.82 -18.87
CA PRO A 427 -32.00 -6.67 -18.36
C PRO A 427 -31.66 -7.13 -16.94
N CYS A 428 -32.60 -6.91 -16.01
CA CYS A 428 -32.53 -7.49 -14.68
C CYS A 428 -32.84 -8.99 -14.76
N THR A 429 -31.85 -9.86 -14.54
CA THR A 429 -32.13 -11.27 -14.22
C THR A 429 -32.21 -11.41 -12.71
N GLU A 430 -33.29 -12.02 -12.19
CA GLU A 430 -33.46 -12.26 -10.75
C GLU A 430 -32.26 -13.03 -10.20
N ALA A 431 -31.40 -12.41 -9.37
CA ALA A 431 -30.34 -13.14 -8.69
C ALA A 431 -30.96 -13.95 -7.52
N PRO A 432 -30.57 -15.22 -7.31
CA PRO A 432 -31.01 -15.96 -6.14
C PRO A 432 -30.47 -15.31 -4.85
N PRO A 433 -31.26 -15.30 -3.75
CA PRO A 433 -30.83 -14.70 -2.50
C PRO A 433 -29.63 -15.46 -1.90
N PHE A 434 -28.60 -14.72 -1.48
CA PHE A 434 -27.52 -15.23 -0.66
C PHE A 434 -28.08 -15.76 0.68
N PRO A 435 -27.84 -17.01 1.06
CA PRO A 435 -28.28 -17.52 2.35
C PRO A 435 -27.32 -17.03 3.44
N GLY A 436 -27.74 -16.07 4.27
CA GLY A 436 -27.03 -15.82 5.54
C GLY A 436 -27.08 -14.41 6.11
N GLU A 437 -27.33 -13.37 5.31
CA GLU A 437 -27.41 -12.00 5.83
C GLU A 437 -28.79 -11.40 5.57
N SER A 438 -29.53 -11.18 6.66
CA SER A 438 -30.79 -10.43 6.65
C SER A 438 -30.58 -9.06 5.99
N GLY A 439 -31.24 -8.82 4.85
CA GLY A 439 -31.39 -7.49 4.24
C GLY A 439 -30.22 -6.97 3.40
N LYS A 440 -28.98 -7.38 3.67
CA LYS A 440 -27.78 -6.92 2.93
C LYS A 440 -27.64 -7.50 1.52
N THR A 441 -28.44 -8.52 1.21
CA THR A 441 -28.44 -9.27 -0.04
C THR A 441 -28.83 -8.44 -1.28
N GLN A 442 -29.48 -7.28 -1.11
CA GLN A 442 -29.92 -6.45 -2.23
C GLN A 442 -28.85 -5.45 -2.72
N LEU A 443 -27.82 -5.15 -1.93
CA LEU A 443 -26.83 -4.10 -2.23
C LEU A 443 -25.60 -4.61 -2.99
N LEU A 444 -25.38 -5.92 -3.05
CA LEU A 444 -24.34 -6.55 -3.88
C LEU A 444 -24.81 -6.78 -5.34
N ARG A 445 -25.94 -6.18 -5.73
CA ARG A 445 -26.48 -6.29 -7.09
C ARG A 445 -25.54 -5.59 -8.09
N TRP A 446 -24.90 -6.42 -8.91
CA TRP A 446 -24.35 -6.14 -10.25
C TRP A 446 -23.11 -5.27 -10.33
N MET A 447 -21.98 -5.89 -10.01
CA MET A 447 -20.65 -5.26 -9.91
C MET A 447 -20.20 -4.66 -11.25
N ILE A 448 -19.51 -3.52 -11.19
CA ILE A 448 -18.33 -3.29 -12.03
C ILE A 448 -17.20 -3.48 -11.01
N ALA A 449 -16.62 -4.68 -10.97
CA ALA A 449 -15.83 -5.14 -9.84
C ALA A 449 -14.47 -4.46 -9.75
N ASP A 450 -13.93 -4.14 -10.92
CA ASP A 450 -12.53 -3.87 -11.06
C ASP A 450 -12.30 -2.98 -12.29
N LYS A 451 -11.26 -2.16 -12.21
CA LYS A 451 -10.86 -1.19 -13.23
C LYS A 451 -9.39 -1.43 -13.53
N THR A 452 -9.14 -1.91 -14.73
CA THR A 452 -7.78 -2.07 -15.25
C THR A 452 -7.75 -1.48 -16.66
N ASP A 453 -6.82 -0.57 -16.92
CA ASP A 453 -6.55 -0.03 -18.26
C ASP A 453 -7.78 0.48 -19.03
N GLY A 454 -8.75 1.07 -18.33
CA GLY A 454 -9.96 1.67 -18.91
C GLY A 454 -11.06 0.66 -19.28
N TYR A 455 -10.99 -0.56 -18.76
CA TYR A 455 -12.06 -1.57 -18.83
C TYR A 455 -12.92 -1.58 -17.58
N TYR A 456 -14.20 -1.86 -17.77
CA TYR A 456 -15.21 -1.96 -16.71
C TYR A 456 -16.01 -3.24 -16.94
N TRP A 457 -16.07 -4.14 -15.96
CA TRP A 457 -16.77 -5.41 -16.15
C TRP A 457 -17.46 -5.96 -14.91
N GLY A 458 -18.48 -6.76 -15.15
CA GLY A 458 -19.23 -7.50 -14.14
C GLY A 458 -20.56 -7.98 -14.71
N ASP A 459 -21.62 -7.99 -13.91
CA ASP A 459 -22.95 -8.46 -14.30
C ASP A 459 -23.55 -7.63 -15.44
N ALA A 460 -23.17 -6.36 -15.53
CA ALA A 460 -23.60 -5.44 -16.58
C ALA A 460 -23.01 -5.73 -17.96
N GLY A 461 -22.01 -6.62 -18.05
CA GLY A 461 -21.23 -6.84 -19.27
C GLY A 461 -19.80 -6.36 -19.14
N LEU A 462 -19.12 -6.21 -20.28
CA LEU A 462 -17.78 -5.63 -20.43
C LEU A 462 -17.85 -4.37 -21.27
N TYR A 463 -17.27 -3.30 -20.73
CA TYR A 463 -17.20 -1.99 -21.35
C TYR A 463 -15.77 -1.49 -21.38
N ARG A 464 -15.48 -0.59 -22.32
CA ARG A 464 -14.20 0.08 -22.44
C ARG A 464 -14.39 1.54 -22.80
N LEU A 465 -13.57 2.41 -22.24
CA LEU A 465 -13.43 3.78 -22.74
C LEU A 465 -12.68 3.78 -24.07
N GLU A 466 -13.35 4.20 -25.14
CA GLU A 466 -12.75 4.38 -26.45
C GLU A 466 -12.90 5.85 -26.87
N ASN A 467 -11.78 6.55 -27.03
CA ASN A 467 -11.74 7.99 -27.32
C ASN A 467 -12.60 8.83 -26.35
N GLY A 468 -12.54 8.51 -25.06
CA GLY A 468 -13.29 9.21 -24.01
C GLY A 468 -14.79 8.87 -23.94
N VAL A 469 -15.29 7.93 -24.75
CA VAL A 469 -16.70 7.50 -24.71
C VAL A 469 -16.77 6.02 -24.36
N LEU A 470 -17.62 5.67 -23.40
CA LEU A 470 -17.85 4.30 -22.96
C LEU A 470 -18.53 3.50 -24.08
N ARG A 471 -17.96 2.34 -24.41
CA ARG A 471 -18.47 1.39 -25.41
C ARG A 471 -18.70 0.03 -24.78
N CYS A 472 -19.84 -0.58 -25.07
CA CYS A 472 -20.10 -1.98 -24.74
C CYS A 472 -19.30 -2.87 -25.70
N LEU A 473 -18.50 -3.78 -25.14
CA LEU A 473 -17.79 -4.82 -25.88
C LEU A 473 -18.52 -6.16 -25.81
N GLN A 474 -19.23 -6.41 -24.71
CA GLN A 474 -19.99 -7.63 -24.45
C GLN A 474 -21.13 -7.32 -23.46
N GLU A 475 -22.35 -7.77 -23.76
CA GLU A 475 -23.53 -7.53 -22.91
C GLU A 475 -23.72 -8.63 -21.86
N ARG A 476 -23.08 -9.79 -22.03
CA ARG A 476 -23.13 -10.91 -21.07
C ARG A 476 -22.30 -10.64 -19.83
N CYS A 477 -22.79 -11.08 -18.67
CA CYS A 477 -22.08 -10.97 -17.39
C CYS A 477 -20.64 -11.50 -17.49
N VAL A 478 -19.68 -10.69 -17.03
CA VAL A 478 -18.25 -11.00 -17.04
C VAL A 478 -17.76 -11.16 -15.61
N ARG A 479 -17.11 -12.28 -15.33
CA ARG A 479 -16.53 -12.63 -14.03
C ARG A 479 -15.08 -12.19 -13.92
N ASP A 480 -14.32 -12.37 -15.00
CA ASP A 480 -12.87 -12.16 -15.00
C ASP A 480 -12.39 -11.77 -16.40
N LEU A 481 -11.26 -11.07 -16.47
CA LEU A 481 -10.70 -10.49 -17.69
C LEU A 481 -9.18 -10.60 -17.71
N LEU A 482 -8.64 -10.94 -18.88
CA LEU A 482 -7.20 -10.91 -19.15
C LEU A 482 -6.94 -10.18 -20.47
N VAL A 483 -6.32 -9.01 -20.40
CA VAL A 483 -5.93 -8.23 -21.58
C VAL A 483 -4.56 -8.71 -22.05
N LEU A 484 -4.42 -8.98 -23.34
CA LEU A 484 -3.17 -9.42 -23.95
C LEU A 484 -2.43 -8.26 -24.62
N ASP A 485 -1.12 -8.43 -24.78
CA ASP A 485 -0.32 -7.59 -25.66
C ASP A 485 -0.94 -7.55 -27.07
N GLU A 486 -0.82 -6.39 -27.74
CA GLU A 486 -1.40 -6.13 -29.07
C GLU A 486 -2.93 -6.04 -29.13
N GLY A 487 -3.62 -6.03 -27.99
CA GLY A 487 -5.05 -5.66 -27.89
C GLY A 487 -6.05 -6.81 -28.03
N GLY A 488 -5.59 -8.07 -27.98
CA GLY A 488 -6.44 -9.24 -27.76
C GLY A 488 -6.88 -9.35 -26.30
N MET A 489 -7.88 -10.18 -25.99
CA MET A 489 -8.26 -10.46 -24.59
C MET A 489 -9.00 -11.77 -24.41
N TYR A 490 -8.90 -12.33 -23.20
CA TYR A 490 -9.76 -13.40 -22.72
C TYR A 490 -10.77 -12.87 -21.70
N VAL A 491 -12.01 -13.35 -21.80
CA VAL A 491 -13.12 -12.97 -20.92
C VAL A 491 -13.73 -14.24 -20.36
N LEU A 492 -13.86 -14.31 -19.05
CA LEU A 492 -14.64 -15.35 -18.38
C LEU A 492 -16.05 -14.82 -18.14
N THR A 493 -17.07 -15.41 -18.76
CA THR A 493 -18.48 -15.06 -18.48
C THR A 493 -19.04 -15.89 -17.33
N TYR A 494 -20.21 -15.51 -16.82
CA TYR A 494 -21.02 -16.36 -15.93
C TYR A 494 -22.52 -16.13 -16.17
N THR A 495 -23.37 -17.00 -15.61
CA THR A 495 -24.83 -16.81 -15.55
C THR A 495 -25.24 -16.72 -14.08
N PRO A 496 -25.95 -15.66 -13.65
CA PRO A 496 -26.38 -15.50 -12.26
C PRO A 496 -27.21 -16.66 -11.68
N ASP A 497 -27.99 -17.37 -12.52
CA ASP A 497 -28.83 -18.50 -12.12
C ASP A 497 -28.15 -19.88 -12.24
N TYR A 498 -26.84 -19.93 -12.55
CA TYR A 498 -26.18 -21.22 -12.76
C TYR A 498 -26.09 -21.99 -11.43
N PRO A 499 -26.63 -23.23 -11.35
CA PRO A 499 -26.73 -23.95 -10.10
C PRO A 499 -25.35 -24.20 -9.48
N THR A 500 -25.10 -23.62 -8.32
CA THR A 500 -23.94 -23.89 -7.48
C THR A 500 -24.10 -25.28 -6.84
N ASN A 501 -23.73 -26.33 -7.56
CA ASN A 501 -23.59 -27.67 -6.97
C ASN A 501 -22.22 -27.84 -6.27
N LEU A 502 -21.69 -26.75 -5.71
CA LEU A 502 -20.43 -26.69 -4.98
C LEU A 502 -20.80 -26.42 -3.52
N GLY A 503 -20.37 -27.31 -2.62
CA GLY A 503 -20.84 -27.39 -1.23
C GLY A 503 -20.63 -26.13 -0.36
N PRO A 504 -21.02 -26.20 0.93
CA PRO A 504 -21.23 -25.05 1.81
C PRO A 504 -19.99 -24.20 2.17
N PHE A 505 -18.79 -24.54 1.69
CA PHE A 505 -17.56 -23.77 1.93
C PHE A 505 -17.14 -22.86 0.76
N ALA A 506 -17.88 -22.86 -0.36
CA ALA A 506 -17.67 -21.95 -1.50
C ALA A 506 -18.14 -20.50 -1.25
N ALA A 507 -18.05 -20.03 0.00
CA ALA A 507 -18.55 -18.73 0.46
C ALA A 507 -17.75 -17.52 -0.09
N GLN A 508 -16.68 -17.73 -0.87
CA GLN A 508 -15.96 -16.66 -1.57
C GLN A 508 -16.20 -16.64 -3.10
N SER A 509 -16.92 -17.62 -3.67
CA SER A 509 -17.10 -17.71 -5.13
C SER A 509 -18.50 -18.20 -5.48
N SER A 510 -19.49 -17.34 -5.30
CA SER A 510 -20.92 -17.67 -5.44
C SER A 510 -21.42 -17.89 -6.87
N HIS A 511 -20.59 -17.77 -7.93
CA HIS A 511 -21.02 -18.01 -9.32
C HIS A 511 -19.86 -18.51 -10.21
N PRO A 512 -19.60 -19.83 -10.36
CA PRO A 512 -18.54 -20.28 -11.25
C PRO A 512 -18.76 -19.76 -12.68
N GLY A 513 -17.67 -19.35 -13.33
CA GLY A 513 -17.69 -18.92 -14.72
C GLY A 513 -18.14 -20.06 -15.63
N ASN A 514 -18.91 -19.71 -16.67
CA ASN A 514 -19.52 -20.66 -17.59
C ASN A 514 -18.79 -20.75 -18.93
N GLU A 515 -18.25 -19.65 -19.48
CA GLU A 515 -17.54 -19.69 -20.76
C GLU A 515 -16.30 -18.81 -20.75
N ILE A 516 -15.22 -19.30 -21.39
CA ILE A 516 -14.05 -18.49 -21.72
C ILE A 516 -14.21 -18.05 -23.18
N LEU A 517 -14.30 -16.75 -23.39
CA LEU A 517 -14.33 -16.11 -24.70
C LEU A 517 -12.95 -15.52 -25.00
N TYR A 518 -12.56 -15.54 -26.27
CA TYR A 518 -11.42 -14.80 -26.78
C TYR A 518 -11.90 -13.72 -27.75
N ARG A 519 -11.38 -12.51 -27.58
CA ARG A 519 -11.54 -11.41 -28.52
C ARG A 519 -10.22 -11.16 -29.22
N SER A 520 -10.19 -11.28 -30.54
CA SER A 520 -9.01 -10.93 -31.33
C SER A 520 -8.72 -9.42 -31.27
N PRO A 521 -7.49 -8.98 -31.59
CA PRO A 521 -7.18 -7.56 -31.80
C PRO A 521 -8.10 -6.87 -32.82
N SER A 522 -8.58 -7.61 -33.82
CA SER A 522 -9.55 -7.12 -34.82
C SER A 522 -10.99 -7.02 -34.31
N GLY A 523 -11.26 -7.43 -33.07
CA GLY A 523 -12.56 -7.36 -32.42
C GLY A 523 -13.50 -8.55 -32.68
N THR A 524 -12.98 -9.65 -33.21
CA THR A 524 -13.76 -10.87 -33.45
C THR A 524 -13.81 -11.71 -32.17
N TRP A 525 -15.02 -12.10 -31.77
CA TRP A 525 -15.26 -12.96 -30.62
C TRP A 525 -15.36 -14.43 -31.02
N GLU A 526 -14.76 -15.31 -30.20
CA GLU A 526 -14.96 -16.75 -30.26
C GLU A 526 -15.09 -17.34 -28.85
N THR A 527 -15.93 -18.36 -28.69
CA THR A 527 -15.96 -19.17 -27.46
C THR A 527 -14.83 -20.19 -27.52
N VAL A 528 -13.88 -20.10 -26.59
CA VAL A 528 -12.73 -21.02 -26.50
C VAL A 528 -13.02 -22.17 -25.55
N LEU A 529 -13.85 -21.97 -24.53
CA LEU A 529 -14.29 -23.05 -23.65
C LEU A 529 -15.70 -22.76 -23.14
N SER A 530 -16.54 -23.80 -23.06
CA SER A 530 -17.89 -23.70 -22.49
C SER A 530 -18.12 -24.82 -21.48
N ALA A 531 -18.61 -24.44 -20.30
CA ALA A 531 -18.92 -25.34 -19.19
C ALA A 531 -20.08 -26.30 -19.50
N ASP A 532 -20.92 -25.95 -20.49
CA ASP A 532 -22.05 -26.77 -20.96
C ASP A 532 -21.60 -28.02 -21.74
N THR A 533 -20.30 -28.18 -22.00
CA THR A 533 -19.75 -29.36 -22.69
C THR A 533 -19.71 -30.63 -21.83
N GLY A 534 -20.26 -30.60 -20.61
CA GLY A 534 -20.39 -31.77 -19.74
C GLY A 534 -19.08 -32.19 -19.05
N HIS A 535 -18.02 -31.39 -19.14
CA HIS A 535 -16.74 -31.68 -18.50
C HIS A 535 -16.73 -31.46 -16.98
N GLY A 536 -17.73 -30.78 -16.42
CA GLY A 536 -17.89 -30.58 -14.97
C GLY A 536 -16.77 -29.76 -14.31
N ILE A 537 -16.27 -28.75 -15.01
CA ILE A 537 -15.21 -27.84 -14.51
C ILE A 537 -15.90 -26.53 -14.17
N GLY A 538 -15.82 -26.08 -12.92
CA GLY A 538 -16.28 -24.76 -12.49
C GLY A 538 -15.12 -23.79 -12.55
N ILE A 539 -15.13 -22.87 -13.51
CA ILE A 539 -14.01 -21.96 -13.73
C ILE A 539 -14.11 -20.82 -12.72
N THR A 540 -13.10 -20.63 -11.89
CA THR A 540 -13.14 -19.61 -10.83
C THR A 540 -12.50 -18.31 -11.27
N SER A 541 -11.40 -18.39 -12.03
CA SER A 541 -10.61 -17.26 -12.52
C SER A 541 -9.77 -17.65 -13.75
N LEU A 542 -9.32 -16.65 -14.50
CA LEU A 542 -8.31 -16.76 -15.55
C LEU A 542 -6.90 -16.68 -14.93
N LEU A 543 -5.92 -17.22 -15.64
CA LEU A 543 -4.49 -17.14 -15.32
C LEU A 543 -3.75 -16.65 -16.57
N GLU A 544 -2.61 -15.99 -16.35
CA GLU A 544 -1.77 -15.42 -17.41
C GLU A 544 -1.46 -16.43 -18.53
N PRO A 545 -1.37 -15.98 -19.80
CA PRO A 545 -1.06 -16.86 -20.91
C PRO A 545 0.40 -17.33 -20.85
N ASP A 546 0.68 -18.48 -21.45
CA ASP A 546 2.08 -18.92 -21.68
C ASP A 546 2.73 -18.12 -22.82
N GLU A 547 4.03 -18.35 -23.08
CA GLU A 547 4.77 -17.72 -24.20
C GLU A 547 4.15 -18.01 -25.58
N SER A 548 3.29 -19.04 -25.68
CA SER A 548 2.57 -19.41 -26.90
C SER A 548 1.16 -18.80 -26.98
N GLY A 549 0.77 -17.95 -26.01
CA GLY A 549 -0.53 -17.28 -25.97
C GLY A 549 -1.69 -18.14 -25.47
N ASN A 550 -1.41 -19.33 -24.92
CA ASN A 550 -2.43 -20.22 -24.37
C ASN A 550 -2.83 -19.76 -22.97
N VAL A 551 -4.11 -19.41 -22.77
CA VAL A 551 -4.63 -18.93 -21.49
C VAL A 551 -4.69 -20.03 -20.44
N GLY A 552 -4.36 -19.68 -19.20
CA GLY A 552 -4.57 -20.57 -18.06
C GLY A 552 -5.90 -20.26 -17.39
N PHE A 553 -6.44 -21.20 -16.62
CA PHE A 553 -7.61 -20.95 -15.78
C PHE A 553 -7.62 -21.87 -14.56
N ARG A 554 -8.25 -21.40 -13.48
CA ARG A 554 -8.35 -22.12 -12.21
C ARG A 554 -9.74 -22.69 -11.99
N CYS A 555 -9.80 -23.82 -11.30
CA CYS A 555 -11.02 -24.46 -10.82
C CYS A 555 -10.88 -24.84 -9.35
N ALA A 556 -11.94 -24.64 -8.57
CA ALA A 556 -12.06 -25.19 -7.22
C ALA A 556 -12.98 -26.41 -7.24
N LYS A 557 -12.49 -27.56 -6.75
CA LYS A 557 -13.29 -28.77 -6.54
C LYS A 557 -13.42 -29.02 -5.03
N PRO A 558 -14.63 -28.84 -4.46
CA PRO A 558 -14.87 -29.14 -3.06
C PRO A 558 -14.61 -30.62 -2.79
N ASN A 559 -13.76 -30.93 -1.82
CA ASN A 559 -13.57 -32.27 -1.29
C ASN A 559 -14.10 -32.30 0.17
N ARG A 560 -14.38 -33.49 0.68
CA ARG A 560 -14.97 -33.69 2.03
C ARG A 560 -14.07 -33.20 3.17
N TYR A 561 -12.80 -32.89 2.89
CA TYR A 561 -11.76 -32.55 3.87
C TYR A 561 -10.83 -31.38 3.45
N THR A 562 -10.87 -30.94 2.19
CA THR A 562 -9.98 -29.93 1.57
C THR A 562 -10.71 -29.18 0.45
N ASP A 563 -10.25 -27.97 0.12
CA ASP A 563 -10.55 -27.36 -1.17
C ASP A 563 -9.40 -27.68 -2.13
N ASP A 564 -9.67 -28.54 -3.13
CA ASP A 564 -8.69 -28.96 -4.12
C ASP A 564 -8.76 -27.98 -5.30
N PHE A 565 -7.68 -27.23 -5.54
CA PHE A 565 -7.57 -26.30 -6.65
C PHE A 565 -6.77 -26.89 -7.80
N PHE A 566 -7.26 -26.73 -9.01
CA PHE A 566 -6.61 -27.18 -10.23
C PHE A 566 -6.38 -25.99 -11.15
N ASP A 567 -5.14 -25.84 -11.60
CA ASP A 567 -4.79 -24.91 -12.66
C ASP A 567 -4.65 -25.68 -13.97
N TYR A 568 -5.31 -25.17 -15.00
CA TYR A 568 -5.34 -25.76 -16.33
C TYR A 568 -4.79 -24.78 -17.37
N ARG A 569 -4.26 -25.34 -18.45
CA ARG A 569 -3.87 -24.63 -19.67
C ARG A 569 -4.79 -24.99 -20.81
N LEU A 570 -5.32 -23.97 -21.49
CA LEU A 570 -6.17 -24.11 -22.66
C LEU A 570 -5.36 -23.90 -23.95
N VAL A 571 -5.12 -24.98 -24.70
CA VAL A 571 -4.32 -24.96 -25.92
C VAL A 571 -5.22 -24.86 -27.16
N ARG A 572 -5.01 -23.83 -27.99
CA ARG A 572 -5.79 -23.58 -29.20
C ARG A 572 -5.17 -24.30 -30.41
N SER A 573 -5.68 -25.49 -30.76
CA SER A 573 -5.14 -26.33 -31.86
C SER A 573 -5.90 -26.25 -33.20
N GLY A 574 -6.85 -25.32 -33.36
CA GLY A 574 -7.56 -25.09 -34.63
C GLY A 574 -8.63 -26.11 -35.03
N VAL A 575 -8.77 -27.23 -34.30
CA VAL A 575 -9.82 -28.25 -34.55
C VAL A 575 -10.74 -28.44 -33.33
N ALA A 576 -10.21 -28.34 -32.11
CA ALA A 576 -10.95 -28.16 -30.85
C ALA A 576 -9.97 -27.69 -29.75
N PRO A 577 -10.42 -26.97 -28.72
CA PRO A 577 -9.57 -26.59 -27.59
C PRO A 577 -9.16 -27.84 -26.79
N SER A 578 -7.87 -27.96 -26.45
CA SER A 578 -7.37 -29.02 -25.57
C SER A 578 -6.98 -28.45 -24.21
N ILE A 579 -7.20 -29.22 -23.14
CA ILE A 579 -6.98 -28.83 -21.75
C ILE A 579 -5.87 -29.70 -21.16
N ARG A 580 -4.91 -29.05 -20.52
CA ARG A 580 -3.84 -29.70 -19.74
C ARG A 580 -3.88 -29.26 -18.30
N VAL A 581 -3.72 -30.17 -17.35
CA VAL A 581 -3.50 -29.87 -15.94
C VAL A 581 -2.06 -29.39 -15.77
N GLU A 582 -1.87 -28.21 -15.17
CA GLU A 582 -0.54 -27.66 -14.90
C GLU A 582 -0.11 -27.92 -13.45
N SER A 583 -1.02 -27.68 -12.50
CA SER A 583 -0.72 -27.83 -11.08
C SER A 583 -1.98 -28.10 -10.26
N VAL A 584 -1.77 -28.68 -9.08
CA VAL A 584 -2.81 -28.98 -8.09
C VAL A 584 -2.37 -28.40 -6.75
N PHE A 585 -3.23 -27.59 -6.12
CA PHE A 585 -2.99 -26.99 -4.80
C PHE A 585 -4.06 -27.43 -3.82
N LEU A 586 -3.71 -27.53 -2.55
CA LEU A 586 -4.61 -27.97 -1.48
C LEU A 586 -4.69 -26.87 -0.44
N VAL A 587 -5.89 -26.39 -0.15
CA VAL A 587 -6.13 -25.46 0.96
C VAL A 587 -6.80 -26.24 2.08
N TYR A 588 -6.15 -26.24 3.25
CA TYR A 588 -6.65 -26.89 4.45
C TYR A 588 -7.28 -25.83 5.38
N PRO A 589 -8.46 -26.09 5.96
CA PRO A 589 -8.93 -25.30 7.10
C PRO A 589 -7.97 -25.50 8.28
N GLU A 590 -7.70 -24.44 9.06
CA GLU A 590 -6.76 -24.44 10.21
C GLU A 590 -7.00 -25.56 11.25
N THR A 591 -8.15 -26.23 11.19
CA THR A 591 -8.61 -27.25 12.15
C THR A 591 -8.44 -28.70 11.70
N VAL A 592 -7.95 -28.96 10.48
CA VAL A 592 -7.83 -30.32 9.92
C VAL A 592 -6.37 -30.78 9.93
N VAL A 593 -6.12 -32.00 10.41
CA VAL A 593 -4.79 -32.65 10.32
C VAL A 593 -4.42 -32.81 8.84
N PRO A 594 -3.27 -32.30 8.37
CA PRO A 594 -2.94 -32.31 6.95
C PRO A 594 -2.93 -33.72 6.35
N ILE A 595 -3.46 -33.88 5.14
CA ILE A 595 -3.33 -35.10 4.32
C ILE A 595 -1.90 -35.26 3.76
N GLU A 596 -0.93 -34.47 4.26
CA GLU A 596 0.51 -34.55 3.97
C GLU A 596 1.15 -35.94 4.19
N GLN A 597 0.41 -36.94 4.70
CA GLN A 597 0.88 -38.32 4.85
C GLN A 597 0.79 -39.19 3.59
N VAL A 598 0.29 -38.69 2.46
CA VAL A 598 0.37 -39.41 1.16
C VAL A 598 1.42 -38.75 0.27
N PRO A 599 2.62 -39.34 0.14
CA PRO A 599 3.62 -38.87 -0.82
C PRO A 599 3.02 -38.74 -2.22
N ASN A 600 3.30 -37.63 -2.90
CA ASN A 600 2.89 -37.36 -4.28
C ASN A 600 1.37 -37.26 -4.50
N TYR A 601 0.58 -36.93 -3.46
CA TYR A 601 -0.88 -36.83 -3.58
C TYR A 601 -1.36 -35.86 -4.68
N GLN A 602 -0.74 -34.66 -4.76
CA GLN A 602 -1.04 -33.66 -5.80
C GLN A 602 -0.75 -34.20 -7.21
N GLU A 603 0.38 -34.91 -7.39
CA GLU A 603 0.76 -35.53 -8.66
C GLU A 603 -0.25 -36.58 -9.09
N ILE A 604 -0.69 -37.44 -8.17
CA ILE A 604 -1.70 -38.48 -8.42
C ILE A 604 -3.04 -37.86 -8.80
N LEU A 605 -3.47 -36.79 -8.13
CA LEU A 605 -4.70 -36.07 -8.47
C LEU A 605 -4.60 -35.42 -9.85
N GLY A 606 -3.48 -34.77 -10.16
CA GLY A 606 -3.23 -34.17 -11.46
C GLY A 606 -3.28 -35.19 -12.59
N GLN A 607 -2.64 -36.35 -12.43
CA GLN A 607 -2.67 -37.44 -13.41
C GLN A 607 -4.08 -38.01 -13.61
N LYS A 608 -4.84 -38.21 -12.54
CA LYS A 608 -6.23 -38.69 -12.62
C LYS A 608 -7.13 -37.70 -13.36
N GLU A 609 -6.97 -36.41 -13.06
CA GLU A 609 -7.74 -35.38 -13.74
C GLU A 609 -7.35 -35.27 -15.21
N GLN A 610 -6.06 -35.34 -15.54
CA GLN A 610 -5.60 -35.36 -16.93
C GLN A 610 -6.14 -36.57 -17.70
N GLN A 611 -6.16 -37.76 -17.09
CA GLN A 611 -6.75 -38.95 -17.71
C GLN A 611 -8.25 -38.76 -17.95
N ARG A 612 -8.98 -38.18 -16.99
CA ARG A 612 -10.41 -37.87 -17.15
C ARG A 612 -10.66 -36.92 -18.32
N LEU A 613 -9.80 -35.89 -18.50
CA LEU A 613 -9.87 -34.99 -19.65
C LEU A 613 -9.59 -35.72 -20.96
N ASN A 614 -8.61 -36.63 -20.99
CA ASN A 614 -8.30 -37.47 -22.15
C ASN A 614 -9.51 -38.36 -22.52
N ASP A 615 -10.15 -38.99 -21.53
CA ASP A 615 -11.33 -39.86 -21.73
C ASP A 615 -12.54 -39.10 -22.27
N LEU A 616 -12.64 -37.81 -21.96
CA LEU A 616 -13.65 -36.89 -22.51
C LEU A 616 -13.28 -36.34 -23.90
N GLY A 617 -12.09 -36.67 -24.43
CA GLY A 617 -11.59 -36.10 -25.69
C GLY A 617 -11.18 -34.64 -25.59
N LEU A 618 -10.99 -34.12 -24.37
CA LEU A 618 -10.60 -32.73 -24.10
C LEU A 618 -9.12 -32.59 -23.75
N GLY A 619 -8.41 -33.67 -23.46
CA GLY A 619 -6.99 -33.63 -23.15
C GLY A 619 -6.10 -33.35 -24.36
N ILE A 620 -4.87 -32.89 -24.12
CA ILE A 620 -3.87 -32.77 -25.19
C ILE A 620 -3.50 -34.19 -25.66
N VAL A 621 -3.77 -34.49 -26.93
CA VAL A 621 -3.16 -35.63 -27.59
C VAL A 621 -1.72 -35.22 -27.87
N GLU A 622 -0.78 -35.71 -27.06
CA GLU A 622 0.63 -35.68 -27.45
C GLU A 622 0.72 -36.49 -28.75
N THR A 623 0.84 -35.81 -29.89
CA THR A 623 1.31 -36.48 -31.10
C THR A 623 2.69 -37.05 -30.78
N PRO A 624 2.89 -38.37 -30.95
CA PRO A 624 4.09 -39.07 -30.47
C PRO A 624 5.38 -38.60 -31.14
#